data_AF-A0A8J5VB01-F1
#
_entry.id   AF-A0A8J5VB01-F1
#
_cell.length_a   1.000
_cell.length_b   1.000
_cell.length_c   1.000
_cell.angle_alpha   90.00
_cell.angle_beta   90.00
_cell.angle_gamma   90.00
#
_symmetry.space_group_name_H-M   'P 1'
#
loop_
_entity.id
_entity.type
_entity.pdbx_description
1 polymer ?
#
loop_
_entity_poly.entity_id
_entity_poly.type
_entity_poly.pdbx_seq_one_letter_code
_entity_poly.pdbx_strand_id
1 'polypeptide(L)'
;MKVKFVAFIGILGIILFCPDSEAIPKGMPRELYAKYLPKIACYFKQQHCSLEDAYFKSQFPDIVGNECSKCDAKTKIKAREEMPIIQKFYPTKFRILLEKYVIPKVFDCLLYDGPCDKKITLFKEKLPFILKNHKCPGCSETVRFKIRERIIYLKRRHAKKWREIKNKYLH
;
A
#
# COMPACT_ATOMS: atom_id res chain seq x y z
N MET A 1 -63.22 -2.22 7.99
CA MET A 1 -62.25 -2.77 8.98
C MET A 1 -62.25 -4.29 8.89
N LYS A 2 -61.13 -4.87 8.43
CA LYS A 2 -60.56 -6.15 8.89
C LYS A 2 -59.24 -6.37 8.13
N VAL A 3 -58.16 -6.24 8.88
CA VAL A 3 -56.76 -6.37 8.48
C VAL A 3 -56.46 -7.83 8.16
N LYS A 4 -55.79 -8.10 7.03
CA LYS A 4 -54.88 -9.25 6.88
C LYS A 4 -53.70 -8.83 5.99
N PHE A 5 -52.76 -8.15 6.61
CA PHE A 5 -51.48 -7.73 6.02
C PHE A 5 -50.38 -8.64 6.56
N VAL A 6 -50.38 -9.93 6.21
CA VAL A 6 -49.28 -10.84 6.54
C VAL A 6 -49.24 -11.96 5.50
N ALA A 7 -48.36 -11.85 4.50
CA ALA A 7 -47.80 -13.00 3.80
C ALA A 7 -46.58 -12.58 2.95
N PHE A 8 -45.42 -13.17 3.27
CA PHE A 8 -44.21 -13.25 2.45
C PHE A 8 -43.30 -12.02 2.31
N ILE A 9 -42.85 -11.46 3.44
CA ILE A 9 -41.44 -11.05 3.57
C ILE A 9 -40.66 -12.31 3.95
N GLY A 10 -40.31 -13.12 2.98
CA GLY A 10 -39.50 -14.32 3.17
C GLY A 10 -38.80 -14.61 1.84
N ILE A 11 -37.46 -14.65 1.87
CA ILE A 11 -36.54 -14.74 0.71
C ILE A 11 -36.01 -13.38 0.20
N LEU A 12 -35.78 -12.42 1.09
CA LEU A 12 -34.84 -11.30 0.85
C LEU A 12 -33.89 -11.11 2.05
N GLY A 13 -33.65 -12.17 2.81
CA GLY A 13 -32.95 -12.13 4.11
C GLY A 13 -31.66 -12.94 4.22
N ILE A 14 -31.16 -13.57 3.15
CA ILE A 14 -29.92 -14.38 3.19
C ILE A 14 -29.03 -14.10 1.96
N ILE A 15 -28.79 -12.82 1.68
CA ILE A 15 -27.56 -12.40 0.97
C ILE A 15 -26.92 -11.28 1.79
N LEU A 16 -26.82 -11.48 3.10
CA LEU A 16 -25.97 -10.69 3.98
C LEU A 16 -24.71 -11.53 4.22
N PHE A 17 -23.60 -11.04 3.67
CA PHE A 17 -22.24 -11.55 3.85
C PHE A 17 -21.93 -12.93 3.23
N CYS A 18 -21.92 -13.03 1.91
CA CYS A 18 -20.82 -13.78 1.31
C CYS A 18 -19.61 -12.83 1.31
N PRO A 19 -18.63 -12.96 2.22
CA PRO A 19 -17.33 -12.37 1.97
C PRO A 19 -16.85 -12.91 0.63
N ASP A 20 -16.47 -12.01 -0.29
CA ASP A 20 -15.86 -12.40 -1.57
C ASP A 20 -14.86 -13.53 -1.30
N SER A 21 -15.17 -14.75 -1.77
CA SER A 21 -14.29 -15.89 -1.58
C SER A 21 -13.06 -15.65 -2.45
N GLU A 22 -12.06 -14.95 -1.91
CA GLU A 22 -10.83 -14.66 -2.63
C GLU A 22 -10.15 -15.99 -2.98
N ALA A 23 -9.95 -16.28 -4.26
CA ALA A 23 -9.24 -17.48 -4.68
C ALA A 23 -7.83 -17.52 -4.06
N ILE A 24 -7.41 -18.69 -3.58
CA ILE A 24 -6.07 -18.88 -2.99
C ILE A 24 -5.01 -18.51 -4.04
N PRO A 25 -4.05 -17.61 -3.73
CA PRO A 25 -2.99 -17.26 -4.66
C PRO A 25 -2.21 -18.49 -5.13
N LYS A 26 -1.89 -18.55 -6.43
CA LYS A 26 -1.17 -19.67 -7.03
C LYS A 26 0.15 -19.94 -6.28
N GLY A 27 0.33 -21.18 -5.82
CA GLY A 27 1.54 -21.62 -5.10
C GLY A 27 1.60 -21.20 -3.63
N MET A 28 0.52 -20.66 -3.07
CA MET A 28 0.41 -20.37 -1.64
C MET A 28 -0.10 -21.62 -0.88
N PRO A 29 0.62 -22.10 0.16
CA PRO A 29 0.10 -23.15 1.03
C PRO A 29 -1.21 -22.74 1.69
N ARG A 30 -2.17 -23.67 1.83
CA ARG A 30 -3.50 -23.38 2.41
C ARG A 30 -3.42 -22.83 3.84
N GLU A 31 -2.52 -23.36 4.65
CA GLU A 31 -2.28 -22.88 6.02
C GLU A 31 -1.79 -21.42 6.03
N LEU A 32 -0.90 -21.09 5.10
CA LEU A 32 -0.40 -19.72 4.95
C LEU A 32 -1.50 -18.78 4.49
N TYR A 33 -2.35 -19.22 3.56
CA TYR A 33 -3.51 -18.46 3.13
C TYR A 33 -4.46 -18.17 4.29
N ALA A 34 -4.86 -19.20 5.06
CA ALA A 34 -5.73 -19.05 6.22
C ALA A 34 -5.16 -18.10 7.29
N LYS A 35 -3.84 -18.14 7.50
CA LYS A 35 -3.14 -17.26 8.46
C LYS A 35 -3.14 -15.79 8.04
N TYR A 36 -3.00 -15.50 6.74
CA TYR A 36 -2.77 -14.13 6.24
C TYR A 36 -4.03 -13.45 5.69
N LEU A 37 -5.04 -14.21 5.27
CA LEU A 37 -6.27 -13.65 4.71
C LEU A 37 -6.97 -12.66 5.66
N PRO A 38 -7.18 -12.96 6.96
CA PRO A 38 -7.84 -12.02 7.88
C PRO A 38 -7.03 -10.73 8.09
N LYS A 39 -5.69 -10.83 8.13
CA LYS A 39 -4.77 -9.69 8.28
C LYS A 39 -4.85 -8.76 7.08
N ILE A 40 -4.80 -9.35 5.88
CA ILE A 40 -5.00 -8.64 4.62
C ILE A 40 -6.37 -7.93 4.64
N ALA A 41 -7.45 -8.64 4.97
CA ALA A 41 -8.79 -8.05 5.05
C ALA A 41 -8.85 -6.85 6.02
N CYS A 42 -8.22 -6.95 7.19
CA CYS A 42 -8.06 -5.83 8.12
C CYS A 42 -7.33 -4.63 7.47
N TYR A 43 -6.21 -4.85 6.77
CA TYR A 43 -5.45 -3.78 6.12
C TYR A 43 -6.31 -3.02 5.08
N PHE A 44 -7.26 -3.71 4.43
CA PHE A 44 -8.22 -3.10 3.49
C PHE A 44 -9.49 -2.54 4.11
N LYS A 45 -9.65 -2.58 5.45
CA LYS A 45 -10.90 -2.21 6.16
C LYS A 45 -12.10 -3.10 5.74
N GLN A 46 -11.84 -4.32 5.28
CA GLN A 46 -12.90 -5.28 4.94
C GLN A 46 -13.38 -6.03 6.19
N GLN A 47 -12.55 -6.11 7.22
CA GLN A 47 -12.84 -6.76 8.50
C GLN A 47 -12.28 -5.96 9.68
N HIS A 48 -12.74 -6.30 10.88
CA HIS A 48 -12.21 -5.76 12.12
C HIS A 48 -10.72 -6.11 12.27
N CYS A 49 -9.92 -5.15 12.69
CA CYS A 49 -8.49 -5.35 12.94
C CYS A 49 -8.26 -5.76 14.39
N SER A 50 -7.40 -6.74 14.64
CA SER A 50 -6.81 -6.88 15.97
C SER A 50 -6.05 -5.60 16.34
N LEU A 51 -5.87 -5.31 17.63
CA LEU A 51 -5.08 -4.15 18.07
C LEU A 51 -3.67 -4.17 17.47
N GLU A 52 -3.08 -5.37 17.38
CA GLU A 52 -1.75 -5.55 16.80
C GLU A 52 -1.72 -5.28 15.30
N ASP A 53 -2.72 -5.75 14.54
CA ASP A 53 -2.79 -5.50 13.09
C ASP A 53 -3.16 -4.05 12.78
N ALA A 54 -3.97 -3.41 13.61
CA ALA A 54 -4.26 -1.99 13.53
C ALA A 54 -3.00 -1.15 13.75
N TYR A 55 -2.19 -1.51 14.75
CA TYR A 55 -0.91 -0.89 15.00
C TYR A 55 0.06 -1.12 13.82
N PHE A 56 0.22 -2.37 13.37
CA PHE A 56 1.06 -2.70 12.22
C PHE A 56 0.68 -1.89 10.97
N LYS A 57 -0.62 -1.81 10.68
CA LYS A 57 -1.18 -1.00 9.60
C LYS A 57 -0.86 0.48 9.73
N SER A 58 -0.88 1.03 10.95
CA SER A 58 -0.49 2.43 11.19
C SER A 58 0.99 2.70 10.90
N GLN A 59 1.84 1.69 11.11
CA GLN A 59 3.28 1.75 10.85
C GLN A 59 3.66 1.41 9.39
N PHE A 60 2.69 1.01 8.56
CA PHE A 60 2.93 0.56 7.19
C PHE A 60 3.81 1.51 6.35
N PRO A 61 3.64 2.84 6.42
CA PRO A 61 4.51 3.74 5.68
C PRO A 61 5.98 3.68 6.13
N ASP A 62 6.24 3.56 7.43
CA ASP A 62 7.60 3.45 7.95
C ASP A 62 8.20 2.06 7.68
N ILE A 63 7.37 1.01 7.72
CA ILE A 63 7.75 -0.36 7.33
C ILE A 63 8.30 -0.37 5.90
N VAL A 64 7.57 0.23 4.95
CA VAL A 64 7.96 0.23 3.54
C VAL A 64 9.06 1.25 3.23
N GLY A 65 8.97 2.45 3.81
CA GLY A 65 9.87 3.58 3.50
C GLY A 65 11.22 3.50 4.20
N ASN A 66 11.23 3.21 5.51
CA ASN A 66 12.40 3.30 6.38
C ASN A 66 12.82 1.99 7.02
N GLU A 67 12.35 0.85 6.51
CA GLU A 67 12.62 -0.46 7.14
C GLU A 67 12.21 -0.48 8.62
N CYS A 68 11.09 0.19 8.92
CA CYS A 68 10.52 0.25 10.26
C CYS A 68 11.45 0.93 11.29
N SER A 69 12.23 1.94 10.90
CA SER A 69 13.15 2.66 11.79
C SER A 69 12.52 3.15 13.10
N LYS A 70 11.24 3.52 13.07
CA LYS A 70 10.47 4.06 14.21
C LYS A 70 9.65 2.99 14.94
N CYS A 71 9.69 1.75 14.47
CA CYS A 71 8.92 0.66 15.04
C CYS A 71 9.60 0.02 16.25
N ASP A 72 8.77 -0.49 17.15
CA ASP A 72 9.22 -1.42 18.19
C ASP A 72 9.77 -2.74 17.60
N ALA A 73 10.45 -3.52 18.45
CA ALA A 73 11.07 -4.78 18.04
C ALA A 73 10.06 -5.81 17.54
N LYS A 74 8.88 -5.89 18.15
CA LYS A 74 7.83 -6.84 17.78
C LYS A 74 7.30 -6.56 16.38
N THR A 75 7.05 -5.29 16.07
CA THR A 75 6.58 -4.82 14.76
C THR A 75 7.65 -5.00 13.68
N LYS A 76 8.94 -4.82 14.02
CA LYS A 76 10.05 -5.13 13.11
C LYS A 76 10.09 -6.61 12.73
N ILE A 77 9.96 -7.52 13.70
CA ILE A 77 9.93 -8.97 13.46
C ILE A 77 8.74 -9.30 12.56
N LYS A 78 7.55 -8.83 12.93
CA LYS A 78 6.33 -9.01 12.14
C LYS A 78 6.50 -8.49 10.71
N ALA A 79 7.09 -7.31 10.52
CA ALA A 79 7.31 -6.76 9.18
C ALA A 79 8.25 -7.64 8.34
N ARG A 80 9.31 -8.19 8.95
CA ARG A 80 10.25 -9.09 8.26
C ARG A 80 9.59 -10.39 7.83
N GLU A 81 8.68 -10.91 8.63
CA GLU A 81 7.95 -12.16 8.33
C GLU A 81 6.83 -11.93 7.32
N GLU A 82 5.98 -10.93 7.55
CA GLU A 82 4.76 -10.73 6.78
C GLU A 82 5.01 -10.07 5.43
N MET A 83 5.93 -9.10 5.34
CA MET A 83 6.05 -8.30 4.13
C MET A 83 6.45 -9.10 2.88
N PRO A 84 7.41 -10.05 2.94
CA PRO A 84 7.74 -10.89 1.79
C PRO A 84 6.55 -11.72 1.31
N ILE A 85 5.72 -12.22 2.23
CA ILE A 85 4.54 -13.02 1.92
C ILE A 85 3.48 -12.16 1.24
N ILE A 86 3.21 -10.97 1.78
CA ILE A 86 2.25 -10.02 1.22
C ILE A 86 2.69 -9.59 -0.19
N GLN A 87 3.98 -9.28 -0.38
CA GLN A 87 4.52 -8.89 -1.68
C GLN A 87 4.47 -10.02 -2.71
N LYS A 88 4.77 -11.25 -2.30
CA LYS A 88 4.82 -12.42 -3.18
C LYS A 88 3.43 -12.90 -3.59
N PHE A 89 2.52 -13.06 -2.64
CA PHE A 89 1.23 -13.72 -2.87
C PHE A 89 0.08 -12.73 -3.07
N TYR A 90 0.23 -11.48 -2.61
CA TYR A 90 -0.80 -10.45 -2.74
C TYR A 90 -0.28 -9.16 -3.41
N PRO A 91 0.39 -9.24 -4.58
CA PRO A 91 1.05 -8.08 -5.19
C PRO A 91 0.07 -6.94 -5.54
N THR A 92 -1.12 -7.28 -6.02
CA THR A 92 -2.16 -6.29 -6.34
C THR A 92 -2.66 -5.58 -5.09
N LYS A 93 -2.91 -6.32 -4.02
CA LYS A 93 -3.34 -5.78 -2.73
C LYS A 93 -2.21 -4.92 -2.13
N PHE A 94 -0.98 -5.41 -2.14
CA PHE A 94 0.18 -4.63 -1.69
C PHE A 94 0.28 -3.29 -2.42
N ARG A 95 0.07 -3.26 -3.74
CA ARG A 95 0.00 -2.00 -4.50
C ARG A 95 -1.11 -1.07 -4.01
N ILE A 96 -2.29 -1.59 -3.70
CA ILE A 96 -3.38 -0.78 -3.13
C ILE A 96 -3.00 -0.22 -1.75
N LEU A 97 -2.26 -0.97 -0.93
CA LEU A 97 -1.74 -0.44 0.35
C LEU A 97 -0.74 0.69 0.13
N LEU A 98 0.16 0.54 -0.86
CA LEU A 98 1.08 1.61 -1.23
C LEU A 98 0.32 2.87 -1.66
N GLU A 99 -0.68 2.73 -2.52
CA GLU A 99 -1.55 3.83 -2.96
C GLU A 99 -2.24 4.55 -1.80
N LYS A 100 -2.71 3.78 -0.82
CA LYS A 100 -3.49 4.32 0.28
C LYS A 100 -2.63 4.97 1.38
N TYR A 101 -1.47 4.39 1.68
CA TYR A 101 -0.70 4.73 2.88
C TYR A 101 0.67 5.35 2.59
N VAL A 102 1.28 5.04 1.45
CA VAL A 102 2.66 5.44 1.13
C VAL A 102 2.69 6.59 0.12
N ILE A 103 1.97 6.47 -1.00
CA ILE A 103 2.00 7.46 -2.08
C ILE A 103 1.59 8.87 -1.63
N PRO A 104 0.56 9.07 -0.78
CA PRO A 104 0.22 10.41 -0.29
C PRO A 104 1.39 11.06 0.44
N LYS A 105 2.07 10.32 1.33
CA LYS A 105 3.25 10.83 2.06
C LYS A 105 4.42 11.16 1.14
N VAL A 106 4.61 10.39 0.07
CA VAL A 106 5.61 10.71 -0.96
C VAL A 106 5.29 12.05 -1.61
N PHE A 107 4.03 12.29 -1.98
CA PHE A 107 3.63 13.58 -2.55
C PHE A 107 3.77 14.72 -1.55
N ASP A 108 3.37 14.51 -0.30
CA ASP A 108 3.50 15.53 0.74
C ASP A 108 4.96 15.95 0.95
N CYS A 109 5.88 14.98 1.02
CA CYS A 109 7.30 15.23 1.12
C CYS A 109 7.86 15.99 -0.10
N LEU A 110 7.48 15.58 -1.31
CA LEU A 110 8.03 16.18 -2.54
C LEU A 110 7.43 17.57 -2.83
N LEU A 111 6.12 17.76 -2.62
CA LEU A 111 5.41 18.97 -3.05
C LEU A 111 5.23 19.99 -1.93
N TYR A 112 4.94 19.55 -0.71
CA TYR A 112 4.47 20.43 0.37
C TYR A 112 5.43 20.49 1.56
N ASP A 113 6.65 20.02 1.38
CA ASP A 113 7.69 19.99 2.42
C ASP A 113 7.24 19.27 3.70
N GLY A 114 6.35 18.29 3.53
CA GLY A 114 5.96 17.35 4.57
C GLY A 114 7.10 16.40 4.97
N PRO A 115 6.89 15.59 6.01
CA PRO A 115 7.91 14.69 6.53
C PRO A 115 8.33 13.66 5.46
N CYS A 116 9.63 13.64 5.19
CA CYS A 116 10.25 12.68 4.27
C CYS A 116 10.84 11.50 5.03
N ASP A 117 10.69 10.31 4.46
CA ASP A 117 11.46 9.13 4.87
C ASP A 117 12.87 9.19 4.27
N LYS A 118 13.84 8.45 4.81
CA LYS A 118 15.26 8.53 4.38
C LYS A 118 15.42 8.24 2.89
N LYS A 119 14.66 7.29 2.35
CA LYS A 119 14.72 6.90 0.94
C LYS A 119 14.13 7.99 0.05
N ILE A 120 13.02 8.60 0.47
CA ILE A 120 12.39 9.71 -0.26
C ILE A 120 13.25 10.97 -0.17
N THR A 121 13.91 11.27 0.97
CA THR A 121 14.84 12.39 1.07
C THR A 121 15.97 12.28 0.05
N LEU A 122 16.64 11.12 -0.01
CA LEU A 122 17.68 10.87 -1.01
C LEU A 122 17.15 10.96 -2.44
N PHE A 123 15.91 10.51 -2.67
CA PHE A 123 15.27 10.67 -3.97
C PHE A 123 14.98 12.13 -4.28
N LYS A 124 14.46 12.91 -3.32
CA LYS A 124 14.14 14.35 -3.42
C LYS A 124 15.37 15.16 -3.79
N GLU A 125 16.52 14.89 -3.16
CA GLU A 125 17.81 15.54 -3.46
C GLU A 125 18.29 15.26 -4.88
N LYS A 126 18.13 14.01 -5.36
CA LYS A 126 18.56 13.61 -6.71
C LYS A 126 17.51 13.94 -7.78
N LEU A 127 16.29 14.28 -7.39
CA LEU A 127 15.15 14.42 -8.29
C LEU A 127 15.37 15.47 -9.39
N PRO A 128 15.87 16.69 -9.14
CA PRO A 128 16.13 17.66 -10.19
C PRO A 128 17.07 17.12 -11.27
N PHE A 129 18.14 16.45 -10.86
CA PHE A 129 19.10 15.87 -11.78
C PHE A 129 18.49 14.70 -12.57
N ILE A 130 17.72 13.83 -11.92
CA ILE A 130 17.02 12.71 -12.56
C ILE A 130 16.02 13.22 -13.60
N LEU A 131 15.30 14.30 -13.28
CA LEU A 131 14.32 14.89 -14.18
C LEU A 131 14.98 15.58 -15.38
N LYS A 132 16.09 16.30 -15.18
CA LYS A 132 16.81 17.02 -16.23
C LYS A 132 17.61 16.11 -17.15
N ASN A 133 18.34 15.15 -16.58
CA ASN A 133 19.32 14.35 -17.32
C ASN A 133 18.85 12.92 -17.62
N HIS A 134 17.69 12.52 -17.09
CA HIS A 134 17.19 11.15 -17.17
C HIS A 134 18.17 10.08 -16.63
N LYS A 135 19.07 10.49 -15.73
CA LYS A 135 20.13 9.67 -15.13
C LYS A 135 20.12 9.80 -13.60
N CYS A 136 20.53 8.75 -12.89
CA CYS A 136 20.65 8.73 -11.44
C CYS A 136 22.13 8.54 -11.06
N PRO A 137 22.87 9.62 -10.75
CA PRO A 137 24.30 9.56 -10.50
C PRO A 137 24.56 8.84 -9.17
N GLY A 138 25.50 7.89 -9.20
CA GLY A 138 25.84 7.03 -8.07
C GLY A 138 24.83 5.91 -7.77
N CYS A 139 23.82 5.72 -8.63
CA CYS A 139 22.81 4.68 -8.44
C CYS A 139 23.20 3.40 -9.17
N SER A 140 23.13 2.25 -8.49
CA SER A 140 23.31 0.94 -9.12
C SER A 140 22.23 0.68 -10.18
N GLU A 141 22.47 -0.26 -11.10
CA GLU A 141 21.53 -0.58 -12.17
C GLU A 141 20.16 -1.00 -11.63
N THR A 142 20.14 -1.83 -10.59
CA THR A 142 18.92 -2.26 -9.90
C THR A 142 18.14 -1.08 -9.32
N VAL A 143 18.84 -0.08 -8.77
CA VAL A 143 18.19 1.13 -8.24
C VAL A 143 17.65 2.00 -9.37
N ARG A 144 18.41 2.18 -10.45
CA ARG A 144 17.97 2.90 -11.66
C ARG A 144 16.71 2.30 -12.25
N PHE A 145 16.68 0.98 -12.41
CA PHE A 145 15.50 0.26 -12.88
C PHE A 145 14.28 0.50 -11.98
N LYS A 146 14.43 0.36 -10.66
CA LYS A 146 13.34 0.61 -9.70
C LYS A 146 12.85 2.06 -9.73
N ILE A 147 13.75 3.04 -9.86
CA ILE A 147 13.38 4.46 -9.98
C ILE A 147 12.58 4.67 -11.27
N ARG A 148 13.04 4.12 -12.39
CA ARG A 148 12.36 4.23 -13.69
C ARG A 148 10.94 3.66 -13.62
N GLU A 149 10.78 2.46 -13.07
CA GLU A 149 9.47 1.83 -12.88
C GLU A 149 8.53 2.68 -12.02
N ARG A 150 9.04 3.24 -10.91
CA ARG A 150 8.26 4.13 -10.04
C ARG A 150 7.86 5.42 -10.74
N ILE A 151 8.76 6.03 -11.51
CA ILE A 151 8.44 7.24 -12.30
C ILE A 151 7.39 6.94 -13.36
N ILE A 152 7.53 5.83 -14.10
CA ILE A 152 6.53 5.40 -15.09
C ILE A 152 5.17 5.21 -14.42
N TYR A 153 5.17 4.56 -13.26
CA TYR A 153 3.97 4.36 -12.46
C TYR A 153 3.31 5.68 -12.06
N LEU A 154 4.07 6.61 -11.46
CA LEU A 154 3.58 7.94 -11.06
C LEU A 154 3.07 8.74 -12.26
N LYS A 155 3.77 8.70 -13.40
CA LYS A 155 3.32 9.35 -14.64
C LYS A 155 1.98 8.83 -15.12
N ARG A 156 1.76 7.51 -15.05
CA ARG A 156 0.54 6.86 -15.56
C ARG A 156 -0.64 6.96 -14.59
N ARG A 157 -0.40 6.82 -13.29
CA ARG A 157 -1.45 6.74 -12.27
C ARG A 157 -1.72 8.07 -11.56
N HIS A 158 -0.75 8.96 -11.52
CA HIS A 158 -0.80 10.21 -10.76
C HIS A 158 -0.33 11.40 -11.62
N ALA A 159 -0.77 11.44 -12.89
CA ALA A 159 -0.27 12.38 -13.90
C ALA A 159 -0.33 13.86 -13.46
N LYS A 160 -1.41 14.26 -12.76
CA LYS A 160 -1.57 15.63 -12.23
C LYS A 160 -0.49 15.96 -11.20
N LYS A 161 -0.34 15.11 -10.17
CA LYS A 161 0.70 15.27 -9.14
C LYS A 161 2.11 15.17 -9.72
N TRP A 162 2.33 14.31 -10.70
CA TRP A 162 3.61 14.23 -11.39
C TRP A 162 3.96 15.53 -12.14
N ARG A 163 2.97 16.19 -12.74
CA ARG A 163 3.16 17.51 -13.38
C ARG A 163 3.53 18.57 -12.35
N GLU A 164 2.87 18.59 -11.20
CA GLU A 164 3.21 19.47 -10.07
C GLU A 164 4.67 19.24 -9.63
N ILE A 165 5.11 17.98 -9.52
CA ILE A 165 6.50 17.65 -9.17
C ILE A 165 7.46 18.22 -10.22
N LYS A 166 7.21 17.94 -11.50
CA LYS A 166 8.05 18.49 -12.57
C LYS A 166 8.15 20.01 -12.48
N ASN A 167 7.04 20.68 -12.21
CA ASN A 167 7.04 22.14 -12.11
C ASN A 167 7.82 22.64 -10.88
N LYS A 168 7.81 21.91 -9.76
CA LYS A 168 8.58 22.33 -8.58
C LYS A 168 10.10 22.20 -8.77
N TYR A 169 10.56 21.22 -9.55
CA TYR A 169 11.99 20.85 -9.61
C TYR A 169 12.70 21.16 -10.93
N LEU A 170 11.98 21.58 -11.98
CA LEU A 170 12.55 21.93 -13.29
C LEU A 170 12.33 23.41 -13.67
N HIS A 171 11.76 24.21 -12.78
CA HIS A 171 11.71 25.68 -12.92
C HIS A 171 12.91 26.29 -12.22
#